data_AF-A0A5T8J811-F1
#
_entry.id   AF-A0A5T8J811-F1
#
_cell.length_a   1.000
_cell.length_b   1.000
_cell.length_c   1.000
_cell.angle_alpha   90.00
_cell.angle_beta   90.00
_cell.angle_gamma   90.00
#
_symmetry.space_group_name_H-M   'P 1'
#
loop_
_entity.id
_entity.type
_entity.pdbx_description
1 polymer ?
#
loop_
_entity_poly.entity_id
_entity_poly.type
_entity_poly.pdbx_seq_one_letter_code
_entity_poly.pdbx_strand_id
1 'polypeptide(L)'
;MTTITRERLKQIYAECEERDPAIFEIRELVRIALASLEREQIRREHAEWSDASFGDVGPIGPLKHLSKEALEAAAEPDDLSEWADMQFLLWDAQRRAGISDEQIT
;
A
#
# COMPACT_ATOMS: atom_id res chain seq x y z
N MET A 1 -15.39 -10.13 14.58
CA MET A 1 -15.15 -10.62 13.21
C MET A 1 -13.91 -11.50 13.25
N THR A 2 -14.01 -12.74 12.80
CA THR A 2 -12.83 -13.60 12.60
C THR A 2 -12.12 -13.13 11.34
N THR A 3 -10.94 -12.52 11.49
CA THR A 3 -10.12 -12.07 10.36
C THR A 3 -9.56 -13.28 9.62
N ILE A 4 -9.86 -13.41 8.32
CA ILE A 4 -9.27 -14.44 7.48
C ILE A 4 -7.76 -14.19 7.36
N THR A 5 -6.94 -15.21 7.60
CA THR A 5 -5.47 -15.05 7.57
C THR A 5 -4.95 -15.02 6.13
N ARG A 6 -3.77 -14.43 5.92
CA ARG A 6 -3.08 -14.46 4.63
C ARG A 6 -2.84 -15.88 4.16
N GLU A 7 -2.47 -16.78 5.08
CA GLU A 7 -2.25 -18.20 4.81
C GLU A 7 -3.54 -18.86 4.31
N ARG A 8 -4.68 -18.54 4.95
CA ARG A 8 -5.97 -19.06 4.53
C ARG A 8 -6.37 -18.56 3.15
N LEU A 9 -6.13 -17.28 2.85
CA LEU A 9 -6.38 -16.72 1.51
C LEU A 9 -5.50 -17.38 0.44
N LYS A 10 -4.20 -17.59 0.71
CA LYS A 10 -3.30 -18.31 -0.20
C LYS A 10 -3.77 -19.74 -0.48
N GLN A 11 -4.26 -20.43 0.55
CA GLN A 11 -4.82 -21.76 0.40
C GLN A 11 -6.05 -21.75 -0.51
N ILE A 12 -7.01 -20.85 -0.25
CA ILE A 12 -8.22 -20.73 -1.08
C ILE A 12 -7.84 -20.43 -2.54
N TYR A 13 -6.91 -19.51 -2.77
CA TYR A 13 -6.45 -19.16 -4.12
C TYR A 13 -5.89 -20.38 -4.87
N ALA A 14 -5.12 -21.24 -4.19
CA ALA A 14 -4.52 -22.44 -4.77
C ALA A 14 -5.55 -23.56 -5.02
N GLU A 15 -6.60 -23.64 -4.21
CA GLU A 15 -7.65 -24.65 -4.31
C GLU A 15 -8.74 -24.29 -5.34
N CYS A 16 -8.83 -23.02 -5.76
CA CYS A 16 -9.81 -22.57 -6.76
C CYS A 16 -9.43 -22.99 -8.20
N GLU A 17 -9.99 -24.11 -8.67
CA GLU A 17 -9.95 -24.50 -10.09
C GLU A 17 -10.94 -23.67 -10.94
N GLU A 18 -10.46 -23.08 -12.04
CA GLU A 18 -11.21 -22.23 -12.99
C GLU A 18 -12.22 -23.02 -13.85
N ARG A 19 -13.14 -23.77 -13.24
CA ARG A 19 -14.16 -24.56 -13.96
C ARG A 19 -15.60 -24.15 -13.65
N ASP A 20 -15.80 -23.36 -12.61
CA ASP A 20 -17.11 -22.84 -12.17
C ASP A 20 -17.06 -21.30 -12.07
N PRO A 21 -17.99 -20.55 -12.68
CA PRO A 21 -18.08 -19.09 -12.55
C PRO A 21 -18.09 -18.57 -11.10
N ALA A 22 -18.69 -19.30 -10.16
CA ALA A 22 -18.67 -18.93 -8.75
C ALA A 22 -17.27 -19.09 -8.12
N ILE A 23 -16.51 -20.10 -8.57
CA ILE A 23 -15.11 -20.30 -8.14
C ILE A 23 -14.20 -19.21 -8.71
N PHE A 24 -14.47 -18.74 -9.93
CA PHE A 24 -13.75 -17.61 -10.52
C PHE A 24 -13.93 -16.32 -9.69
N GLU A 25 -15.17 -15.99 -9.31
CA GLU A 25 -15.44 -14.82 -8.47
C GLU A 25 -14.74 -14.91 -7.11
N ILE A 26 -14.79 -16.07 -6.45
CA ILE A 26 -14.07 -16.31 -5.18
C ILE A 26 -12.58 -16.09 -5.35
N ARG A 27 -11.98 -16.62 -6.43
CA ARG A 27 -10.55 -16.48 -6.69
C ARG A 27 -10.13 -15.03 -6.88
N GLU A 28 -10.96 -14.24 -7.58
CA GLU A 28 -10.69 -12.83 -7.80
C GLU A 28 -10.83 -12.01 -6.50
N LEU A 29 -11.83 -12.29 -5.68
CA LEU A 29 -11.97 -11.69 -4.35
C LEU A 29 -10.75 -12.01 -3.46
N VAL A 30 -10.26 -13.24 -3.51
CA VAL A 30 -9.06 -13.66 -2.78
C VAL A 30 -7.81 -12.94 -3.30
N ARG A 31 -7.68 -12.75 -4.63
CA ARG A 31 -6.58 -12.00 -5.24
C ARG A 31 -6.55 -10.55 -4.74
N ILE A 32 -7.70 -9.89 -4.73
CA ILE A 32 -7.86 -8.51 -4.24
C ILE A 32 -7.52 -8.44 -2.74
N ALA A 33 -8.01 -9.37 -1.94
CA ALA A 33 -7.72 -9.42 -0.50
C ALA A 33 -6.22 -9.63 -0.22
N LEU A 34 -5.54 -10.52 -0.97
CA LEU A 34 -4.11 -10.73 -0.85
C LEU A 34 -3.30 -9.48 -1.21
N ALA A 35 -3.65 -8.81 -2.32
CA ALA A 35 -3.00 -7.56 -2.73
C ALA A 35 -3.19 -6.44 -1.69
N SER A 36 -4.38 -6.35 -1.08
CA SER A 36 -4.65 -5.39 0.01
C SER A 36 -3.78 -5.67 1.23
N LEU A 37 -3.63 -6.94 1.62
CA LEU A 37 -2.78 -7.33 2.76
C LEU A 37 -1.29 -7.08 2.50
N GLU A 38 -0.83 -7.26 1.25
CA GLU A 38 0.54 -6.94 0.83
C GLU A 38 0.81 -5.44 0.86
N ARG A 39 -0.09 -4.62 0.31
CA ARG A 39 0.03 -3.15 0.37
C ARG A 39 0.07 -2.64 1.80
N GLU A 40 -0.76 -3.17 2.69
CA GLU A 40 -0.78 -2.79 4.10
C GLU A 40 0.48 -3.25 4.86
N GLN A 41 1.08 -4.39 4.47
CA GLN A 41 2.38 -4.79 5.02
C GLN A 41 3.47 -3.80 4.58
N ILE A 42 3.56 -3.51 3.29
CA ILE A 42 4.56 -2.58 2.73
C ILE A 42 4.45 -1.21 3.39
N ARG A 43 3.22 -0.69 3.56
CA ARG A 43 2.98 0.60 4.24
C ARG A 43 3.48 0.60 5.69
N ARG A 44 3.26 -0.49 6.43
CA ARG A 44 3.75 -0.63 7.82
C ARG A 44 5.26 -0.73 7.91
N GLU A 45 5.87 -1.58 7.09
CA GLU A 45 7.33 -1.72 7.02
C GLU A 45 8.01 -0.38 6.64
N HIS A 46 7.41 0.36 5.71
CA HIS A 46 7.87 1.70 5.36
C HIS A 46 7.74 2.69 6.53
N ALA A 47 6.64 2.67 7.27
CA ALA A 47 6.45 3.52 8.45
C ALA A 47 7.50 3.22 9.54
N GLU A 48 7.76 1.94 9.83
CA GLU A 48 8.79 1.51 10.78
C GLU A 48 10.18 1.98 10.37
N TRP A 49 10.53 1.81 9.09
CA TRP A 49 11.79 2.31 8.54
C TRP A 49 11.90 3.83 8.61
N SER A 50 10.83 4.56 8.28
CA SER A 50 10.79 6.02 8.31
C SER A 50 10.96 6.56 9.74
N ASP A 51 10.31 5.92 10.72
CA ASP A 51 10.48 6.27 12.13
C ASP A 51 11.91 5.99 12.61
N ALA A 52 12.50 4.86 12.24
CA ALA A 52 13.88 4.52 12.59
C ALA A 52 14.91 5.47 11.94
N SER A 53 14.65 5.93 10.72
CA SER A 53 15.59 6.75 9.94
C SER A 53 15.51 8.24 10.27
N PHE A 54 14.30 8.75 10.47
CA PHE A 54 14.06 10.21 10.59
C PHE A 54 13.55 10.62 11.97
N GLY A 55 13.02 9.71 12.78
CA GLY A 55 12.36 10.05 14.04
C GLY A 55 11.03 10.79 13.84
N ASP A 56 10.66 11.65 14.79
CA ASP A 56 9.41 12.40 14.78
C ASP A 56 9.55 13.77 14.09
N VAL A 57 9.50 13.77 12.75
CA VAL A 57 9.69 14.97 11.90
C VAL A 57 8.39 15.65 11.48
N GLY A 58 7.23 15.12 11.88
CA GLY A 58 5.92 15.59 11.42
C GLY A 58 5.71 15.49 9.89
N PRO A 59 4.57 15.98 9.36
CA PRO A 59 4.18 15.75 7.97
C PRO A 59 4.85 16.69 6.95
N ILE A 60 5.42 17.83 7.39
CA ILE A 60 5.90 18.88 6.49
C ILE A 60 7.11 18.44 5.66
N GLY A 61 8.04 17.69 6.23
CA GLY A 61 9.23 17.18 5.53
C GLY A 61 8.84 16.29 4.34
N PRO A 62 8.11 15.18 4.58
CA PRO A 62 7.63 14.31 3.51
C PRO A 62 6.80 15.03 2.44
N LEU A 63 5.95 16.00 2.81
CA LEU A 63 5.17 16.78 1.82
C LEU A 63 6.05 17.65 0.92
N LYS A 64 7.11 18.25 1.46
CA LYS A 64 8.07 19.00 0.64
C LYS A 64 8.82 18.08 -0.31
N HIS A 65 9.23 16.91 0.16
CA HIS A 65 9.88 15.91 -0.69
C HIS A 65 8.91 15.40 -1.76
N LEU A 66 7.64 15.13 -1.42
CA LEU A 66 6.62 14.71 -2.37
C LEU A 66 6.47 15.70 -3.55
N SER A 67 6.59 17.00 -3.29
CA SER A 67 6.54 18.01 -4.36
C SER A 67 7.72 17.92 -5.35
N LYS A 68 8.88 17.42 -4.90
CA LYS A 68 10.04 17.17 -5.75
C LYS A 68 9.83 15.90 -6.58
N GLU A 69 9.43 14.80 -5.96
CA GLU A 69 9.28 13.52 -6.69
C GLU A 69 8.11 13.60 -7.69
N ALA A 70 7.10 14.42 -7.41
CA ALA A 70 6.05 14.71 -8.38
C ALA A 70 6.57 15.41 -9.64
N LEU A 71 7.60 16.26 -9.53
CA LEU A 71 8.25 16.89 -10.68
C LEU A 71 9.16 15.91 -11.43
N GLU A 72 9.85 15.02 -10.71
CA GLU A 72 10.70 13.98 -11.28
C GLU A 72 9.86 12.94 -12.04
N ALA A 73 8.76 12.44 -11.44
CA ALA A 73 7.76 11.60 -12.11
C ALA A 73 7.14 12.26 -13.34
N ALA A 74 6.94 13.59 -13.32
CA ALA A 74 6.41 14.31 -14.47
C ALA A 74 7.44 14.43 -15.61
N ALA A 75 8.74 14.45 -15.29
CA ALA A 75 9.82 14.49 -16.27
C ALA A 75 10.11 13.09 -16.86
N GLU A 76 10.03 12.05 -16.02
CA GLU A 76 10.32 10.66 -16.38
C GLU A 76 9.16 9.74 -15.98
N PRO A 77 8.01 9.81 -16.66
CA PRO A 77 6.80 9.08 -16.24
C PRO A 77 6.94 7.55 -16.34
N ASP A 78 7.92 7.06 -17.11
CA ASP A 78 8.25 5.65 -17.24
C ASP A 78 9.16 5.14 -16.09
N ASP A 79 9.73 6.04 -15.28
CA ASP A 79 10.46 5.65 -14.08
C ASP A 79 9.49 5.34 -12.92
N LEU A 80 9.29 4.05 -12.67
CA LEU A 80 8.40 3.55 -11.62
C LEU A 80 8.89 3.89 -10.20
N SER A 81 10.18 4.22 -10.02
CA SER A 81 10.74 4.63 -8.72
C SER A 81 10.03 5.87 -8.19
N GLU A 82 9.85 6.87 -9.05
CA GLU A 82 9.29 8.16 -8.67
C GLU A 82 7.82 8.05 -8.26
N TRP A 83 7.07 7.16 -8.92
CA TRP A 83 5.71 6.82 -8.51
C TRP A 83 5.67 6.14 -7.15
N ALA A 84 6.61 5.23 -6.88
CA ALA A 84 6.73 4.56 -5.59
C ALA A 84 7.09 5.57 -4.48
N ASP A 85 8.03 6.49 -4.74
CA ASP A 85 8.41 7.52 -3.79
C ASP A 85 7.24 8.47 -3.49
N MET A 86 6.47 8.89 -4.50
CA MET A 86 5.25 9.65 -4.27
C MET A 86 4.27 8.89 -3.34
N GLN A 87 4.08 7.59 -3.56
CA GLN A 87 3.16 6.79 -2.77
C GLN A 87 3.63 6.68 -1.31
N PHE A 88 4.92 6.44 -1.10
CA PHE A 88 5.53 6.32 0.23
C PHE A 88 5.50 7.65 0.99
N LEU A 89 5.88 8.75 0.34
CA LEU A 89 5.89 10.08 0.94
C LEU A 89 4.49 10.55 1.31
N LEU A 90 3.47 10.21 0.51
CA LEU A 90 2.07 10.50 0.85
C LEU A 90 1.62 9.72 2.09
N TRP A 91 1.90 8.41 2.17
CA TRP A 91 1.56 7.62 3.35
C TRP A 91 2.28 8.13 4.61
N ASP A 92 3.55 8.51 4.47
CA ASP A 92 4.35 9.01 5.58
C ASP A 92 3.84 10.37 6.09
N ALA A 93 3.52 11.29 5.17
CA ALA A 93 2.89 12.56 5.51
C ALA A 93 1.53 12.35 6.19
N GLN A 94 0.68 11.50 5.60
CA GLN A 94 -0.67 11.21 6.09
C GLN A 94 -0.63 10.66 7.53
N ARG A 95 0.17 9.61 7.79
CA ARG A 95 0.27 9.00 9.13
C ARG A 95 0.82 9.98 10.16
N ARG A 96 1.82 10.80 9.78
CA ARG A 96 2.45 11.79 10.68
C ARG A 96 1.52 12.96 10.99
N ALA A 97 0.56 13.24 10.11
CA ALA A 97 -0.51 14.20 10.37
C ALA A 97 -1.65 13.63 11.21
N GLY A 98 -1.64 12.33 11.54
CA GLY A 98 -2.73 11.66 12.24
C GLY A 98 -4.01 11.53 11.40
N ILE A 99 -3.87 11.55 10.07
CA ILE A 99 -5.00 11.46 9.13
C ILE A 99 -5.27 9.98 8.82
N SER A 100 -6.50 9.51 9.05
CA SER A 100 -6.89 8.15 8.71
C SER A 100 -7.25 8.02 7.23
N ASP A 101 -7.24 6.79 6.71
CA ASP A 101 -7.67 6.55 5.32
C ASP A 101 -9.14 6.99 5.12
N GLU A 102 -10.03 6.75 6.10
CA GLU A 102 -11.45 7.14 6.03
C GLU A 102 -11.67 8.65 5.87
N GLN A 103 -10.69 9.47 6.21
CA GLN A 103 -10.78 10.92 6.03
C GLN A 103 -10.48 11.37 4.59
N ILE A 104 -9.82 10.53 3.79
CA ILE A 104 -9.33 10.87 2.44
C ILE A 104 -9.76 9.89 1.34
N THR A 105 -10.53 8.86 1.67
CA THR A 105 -11.10 7.86 0.73
C THR A 105 -12.60 7.73 0.92
#